data_AF-A0A0A7DP43-F1
#
_entry.id   AF-A0A0A7DP43-F1
#
_cell.length_a   1.000
_cell.length_b   1.000
_cell.length_c   1.000
_cell.angle_alpha   90.00
_cell.angle_beta   90.00
_cell.angle_gamma   90.00
#
_symmetry.space_group_name_H-M   'P 1'
#
loop_
_entity.id
_entity.type
_entity.pdbx_description
1 polymer ?
#
loop_
_entity_poly.entity_id
_entity_poly.type
_entity_poly.pdbx_seq_one_letter_code
_entity_poly.pdbx_strand_id
1 'polypeptide(L)'
;MAAQSFLLAATATATTAALFAAPYSSARPFHSAHFVAGPGGAAVAARALVVADASKKAVAVLKGTSEVEGVVTLMQDDDGPTTVNVRITGLTPGLHGFHLHEFGDTTNGCISTGPHFNPNNLTHGAPEDEVRHAGDLGNIVANAEGVAEATIVDTQIPLSGPNSVVGRAFVVHELEDDLGKGGHELSLSTGNAGGRLACGVVGLTPL
;
A
#
# COMPACT_ATOMS: atom_id res chain seq x y z
N MET A 1 -18.54 -23.63 -48.74
CA MET A 1 -18.49 -24.07 -47.33
C MET A 1 -19.11 -22.97 -46.49
N ALA A 2 -20.38 -23.14 -46.14
CA ALA A 2 -21.15 -22.18 -45.35
C ALA A 2 -21.02 -22.56 -43.86
N ALA A 3 -20.68 -21.61 -43.01
CA ALA A 3 -20.73 -21.76 -41.55
C ALA A 3 -21.70 -20.71 -41.01
N GLN A 4 -22.86 -21.21 -40.58
CA GLN A 4 -23.94 -20.44 -39.97
C GLN A 4 -23.52 -20.05 -38.55
N SER A 5 -23.59 -18.75 -38.23
CA SER A 5 -23.47 -18.24 -36.86
C SER A 5 -24.86 -18.02 -36.30
N PHE A 6 -25.23 -18.77 -35.26
CA PHE A 6 -26.46 -18.58 -34.48
C PHE A 6 -26.23 -17.45 -33.47
N LEU A 7 -26.95 -16.33 -33.62
CA LEU A 7 -27.16 -15.36 -32.54
C LEU A 7 -28.32 -15.86 -31.66
N LEU A 8 -28.06 -16.14 -30.38
CA LEU A 8 -29.11 -16.21 -29.36
C LEU A 8 -29.28 -14.83 -28.71
N ALA A 9 -30.47 -14.26 -28.89
CA ALA A 9 -30.93 -13.07 -28.19
C ALA A 9 -31.31 -13.43 -26.74
N ALA A 10 -30.74 -12.72 -25.76
CA ALA A 10 -31.18 -12.77 -24.37
C ALA A 10 -32.27 -11.72 -24.17
N THR A 11 -33.50 -12.16 -23.89
CA THR A 11 -34.64 -11.32 -23.55
C THR A 11 -34.61 -10.95 -22.07
N ALA A 12 -34.61 -9.64 -21.79
CA ALA A 12 -34.82 -9.10 -20.46
C ALA A 12 -36.28 -9.27 -20.05
N THR A 13 -36.53 -9.76 -18.84
CA THR A 13 -37.86 -9.71 -18.21
C THR A 13 -37.76 -8.87 -16.94
N ALA A 14 -38.38 -7.69 -17.01
CA ALA A 14 -38.69 -6.85 -15.87
C ALA A 14 -39.86 -7.48 -15.09
N THR A 15 -39.74 -7.55 -13.76
CA THR A 15 -40.86 -7.87 -12.87
C THR A 15 -41.08 -6.71 -11.91
N THR A 16 -42.26 -6.10 -12.03
CA THR A 16 -42.77 -5.02 -11.20
C THR A 16 -43.60 -5.56 -10.03
N ALA A 17 -43.36 -4.96 -8.87
CA ALA A 17 -44.26 -4.63 -7.76
C ALA A 17 -45.39 -5.60 -7.32
N ALA A 18 -45.34 -5.97 -6.04
CA ALA A 18 -46.56 -6.13 -5.23
C ALA A 18 -46.31 -5.56 -3.82
N LEU A 19 -47.10 -4.53 -3.48
CA LEU A 19 -47.27 -3.97 -2.14
C LEU A 19 -48.04 -4.96 -1.26
N PHE A 20 -47.58 -5.18 -0.03
CA PHE A 20 -48.45 -5.49 1.11
C PHE A 20 -47.90 -4.85 2.37
N ALA A 21 -48.57 -3.78 2.80
CA ALA A 21 -48.47 -3.24 4.14
C ALA A 21 -49.32 -4.09 5.09
N ALA A 22 -48.77 -4.45 6.25
CA ALA A 22 -49.56 -4.89 7.40
C ALA A 22 -48.90 -4.35 8.69
N PRO A 23 -49.67 -3.73 9.61
CA PRO A 23 -49.17 -3.22 10.87
C PRO A 23 -49.27 -4.31 11.95
N TYR A 24 -48.19 -4.56 12.69
CA TYR A 24 -48.29 -5.25 13.97
C TYR A 24 -47.53 -4.47 15.04
N SER A 25 -48.30 -3.60 15.71
CA SER A 25 -47.96 -3.05 17.01
C SER A 25 -48.23 -4.13 18.07
N SER A 26 -47.21 -4.50 18.83
CA SER A 26 -47.34 -5.31 20.04
C SER A 26 -46.36 -4.77 21.07
N ALA A 27 -46.82 -3.74 21.79
CA ALA A 27 -46.16 -3.26 23.00
C ALA A 27 -46.27 -4.35 24.08
N ARG A 28 -45.13 -4.88 24.53
CA ARG A 28 -45.05 -5.68 25.75
C ARG A 28 -44.69 -4.76 26.92
N PRO A 29 -45.35 -4.90 28.09
CA PRO A 29 -45.03 -4.09 29.26
C PRO A 29 -43.69 -4.55 29.85
N PHE A 30 -42.72 -3.63 29.94
CA PHE A 30 -41.52 -3.82 30.73
C PHE A 30 -41.91 -3.98 32.20
N HIS A 31 -41.64 -5.14 32.79
CA HIS A 31 -41.61 -5.29 34.24
C HIS A 31 -40.36 -4.57 34.76
N SER A 32 -40.57 -3.55 35.59
CA SER A 32 -39.51 -2.89 36.35
C SER A 32 -38.92 -3.87 37.36
N ALA A 33 -37.74 -4.42 37.06
CA ALA A 33 -36.94 -5.11 38.04
C ALA A 33 -36.32 -4.06 38.98
N HIS A 34 -36.84 -3.98 40.20
CA HIS A 34 -36.21 -3.25 41.29
C HIS A 34 -34.89 -3.93 41.65
N PHE A 35 -33.76 -3.38 41.18
CA PHE A 35 -32.44 -3.71 41.70
C PHE A 35 -32.26 -3.05 43.06
N VAL A 36 -32.26 -3.87 44.11
CA VAL A 36 -31.85 -3.45 45.46
C VAL A 36 -30.33 -3.29 45.44
N ALA A 37 -29.86 -2.06 45.56
CA ALA A 37 -28.45 -1.76 45.73
C ALA A 37 -28.00 -2.20 47.14
N GLY A 38 -27.24 -3.28 47.23
CA GLY A 38 -26.54 -3.67 48.45
C GLY A 38 -25.31 -2.79 48.67
N PRO A 39 -25.01 -2.36 49.92
CA PRO A 39 -23.81 -1.60 50.22
C PRO A 39 -22.62 -2.58 50.34
N GLY A 40 -21.52 -2.33 49.62
CA GLY A 40 -20.24 -2.98 49.96
C GLY A 40 -19.38 -3.54 48.81
N GLY A 41 -19.60 -3.16 47.56
CA GLY A 41 -18.62 -3.42 46.50
C GLY A 41 -17.58 -2.30 46.45
N ALA A 42 -16.35 -2.53 46.94
CA ALA A 42 -15.24 -1.63 46.65
C ALA A 42 -15.07 -1.55 45.12
N ALA A 43 -15.27 -0.35 44.56
CA ALA A 43 -15.05 -0.11 43.14
C ALA A 43 -13.56 -0.38 42.83
N VAL A 44 -13.29 -1.50 42.16
CA VAL A 44 -11.97 -1.75 41.59
C VAL A 44 -11.79 -0.70 40.49
N ALA A 45 -10.92 0.28 40.73
CA ALA A 45 -10.60 1.29 39.73
C ALA A 45 -10.11 0.57 38.46
N ALA A 46 -10.83 0.76 37.35
CA ALA A 46 -10.36 0.32 36.05
C ALA A 46 -9.02 1.00 35.78
N ARG A 47 -7.92 0.23 35.77
CA ARG A 47 -6.65 0.74 35.25
C ARG A 47 -6.87 1.03 33.78
N ALA A 48 -6.71 2.29 33.39
CA ALA A 48 -6.56 2.65 32.00
C ALA A 48 -5.37 1.85 31.44
N LEU A 49 -5.65 0.96 30.49
CA LEU A 49 -4.61 0.34 29.70
C LEU A 49 -4.03 1.45 28.83
N VAL A 50 -2.83 1.93 29.16
CA VAL A 50 -2.08 2.77 28.25
C VAL A 50 -1.63 1.84 27.13
N VAL A 51 -2.27 1.96 25.96
CA VAL A 51 -1.73 1.37 24.73
C VAL A 51 -0.42 2.12 24.50
N ALA A 52 0.69 1.42 24.70
CA ALA A 52 1.99 1.95 24.31
C ALA A 52 1.97 2.15 22.80
N ASP A 53 2.41 3.33 22.36
CA ASP A 53 2.64 3.69 20.96
C ASP A 53 3.41 2.55 20.28
N ALA A 54 2.73 1.85 19.37
CA ALA A 54 3.22 0.62 18.81
C ALA A 54 4.07 0.95 17.58
N SER A 55 5.31 1.37 17.81
CA SER A 55 6.27 1.57 16.73
C SER A 55 6.42 0.27 15.94
N LYS A 56 6.26 0.35 14.62
CA LYS A 56 6.36 -0.75 13.68
C LYS A 56 7.62 -0.57 12.87
N LYS A 57 8.38 -1.66 12.68
CA LYS A 57 9.58 -1.65 11.85
C LYS A 57 9.51 -2.74 10.78
N ALA A 58 9.99 -2.40 9.60
CA ALA A 58 10.16 -3.33 8.50
C ALA A 58 11.50 -3.09 7.80
N VAL A 59 11.94 -4.06 7.02
CA VAL A 59 13.17 -4.01 6.23
C VAL A 59 12.95 -4.69 4.88
N ALA A 60 13.55 -4.13 3.84
CA ALA A 60 13.72 -4.78 2.55
C ALA A 60 15.21 -4.79 2.20
N VAL A 61 15.73 -5.97 1.89
CA VAL A 61 17.08 -6.13 1.34
C VAL A 61 16.95 -6.22 -0.17
N LEU A 62 17.51 -5.23 -0.87
CA LEU A 62 17.41 -5.11 -2.32
C LEU A 62 18.56 -5.87 -2.98
N LYS A 63 18.19 -6.75 -3.91
CA LYS A 63 19.10 -7.48 -4.79
C LYS A 63 18.52 -7.56 -6.18
N GLY A 64 19.38 -7.69 -7.19
CA GLY A 64 18.98 -7.89 -8.57
C GLY A 64 19.93 -8.82 -9.31
N THR A 65 19.86 -8.80 -10.64
CA THR A 65 20.77 -9.55 -11.52
C THR A 65 22.07 -8.80 -11.81
N SER A 66 22.18 -7.56 -11.32
CA SER A 66 23.37 -6.70 -11.40
C SER A 66 24.11 -6.63 -10.07
N GLU A 67 25.18 -5.84 -10.00
CA GLU A 67 25.92 -5.52 -8.76
C GLU A 67 25.16 -4.56 -7.83
N VAL A 68 23.96 -4.07 -8.24
CA VAL A 68 23.16 -3.17 -7.42
C VAL A 68 22.57 -3.92 -6.22
N GLU A 69 22.84 -3.40 -5.04
CA GLU A 69 22.35 -3.95 -3.78
C GLU A 69 22.06 -2.84 -2.76
N GLY A 70 21.20 -3.12 -1.80
CA GLY A 70 20.92 -2.14 -0.76
C GLY A 70 20.04 -2.65 0.36
N VAL A 71 19.84 -1.79 1.35
CA VAL A 71 18.94 -2.03 2.47
C VAL A 71 18.03 -0.82 2.63
N VAL A 72 16.75 -1.10 2.78
CA VAL A 72 15.71 -0.11 3.04
C VAL A 72 15.06 -0.47 4.36
N THR A 73 15.04 0.45 5.32
CA THR A 73 14.35 0.27 6.61
C THR A 73 13.17 1.20 6.70
N LEU A 74 12.06 0.70 7.24
CA LEU A 74 10.83 1.45 7.44
C LEU A 74 10.52 1.52 8.93
N MET A 75 10.04 2.68 9.38
CA MET A 75 9.55 2.89 10.73
C MET A 75 8.25 3.67 10.68
N GLN A 76 7.25 3.23 11.42
CA GLN A 76 5.97 3.91 11.54
C GLN A 76 5.54 3.88 13.00
N ASP A 77 5.34 5.06 13.60
CA ASP A 77 4.76 5.19 14.93
C ASP A 77 3.24 5.31 14.80
N ASP A 78 2.51 4.59 15.64
CA ASP A 78 1.07 4.36 15.53
C ASP A 78 0.61 4.16 14.05
N ASP A 79 -0.39 4.93 13.59
CA ASP A 79 -0.85 4.97 12.20
C ASP A 79 -0.39 6.24 11.47
N GLY A 80 0.73 6.83 11.92
CA GLY A 80 1.33 8.03 11.35
C GLY A 80 2.07 7.81 10.02
N PRO A 81 2.81 8.82 9.53
CA PRO A 81 3.66 8.68 8.36
C PRO A 81 4.74 7.61 8.55
N THR A 82 5.10 6.92 7.47
CA THR A 82 6.19 5.95 7.46
C THR A 82 7.49 6.66 7.07
N THR A 83 8.51 6.57 7.92
CA THR A 83 9.87 6.98 7.60
C THR A 83 10.60 5.83 6.92
N VAL A 84 11.22 6.09 5.77
CA VAL A 84 11.96 5.14 4.96
C VAL A 84 13.41 5.61 4.84
N ASN A 85 14.35 4.84 5.39
CA ASN A 85 15.78 5.08 5.19
C ASN A 85 16.30 4.13 4.13
N VAL A 86 16.92 4.68 3.10
CA VAL A 86 17.41 3.97 1.91
C VAL A 86 18.93 4.08 1.87
N ARG A 87 19.60 2.94 1.67
CA ARG A 87 21.01 2.91 1.31
C ARG A 87 21.22 1.86 0.22
N ILE A 88 21.59 2.31 -0.98
CA ILE A 88 21.81 1.47 -2.17
C ILE A 88 23.18 1.78 -2.76
N THR A 89 23.89 0.75 -3.21
CA THR A 89 25.23 0.84 -3.79
C THR A 89 25.26 0.15 -5.16
N GLY A 90 26.26 0.49 -5.98
CA GLY A 90 26.44 -0.10 -7.32
C GLY A 90 25.60 0.58 -8.41
N LEU A 91 24.95 1.70 -8.11
CA LEU A 91 24.18 2.49 -9.06
C LEU A 91 25.09 3.30 -9.98
N THR A 92 24.58 3.69 -11.14
CA THR A 92 25.20 4.76 -11.92
C THR A 92 25.01 6.10 -11.21
N PRO A 93 25.94 7.07 -11.29
CA PRO A 93 25.72 8.39 -10.71
C PRO A 93 24.49 9.08 -11.33
N GLY A 94 23.62 9.66 -10.52
CA GLY A 94 22.42 10.37 -10.98
C GLY A 94 21.14 9.96 -10.28
N LEU A 95 20.01 10.32 -10.89
CA LEU A 95 18.66 10.04 -10.40
C LEU A 95 18.22 8.63 -10.80
N HIS A 96 17.58 7.95 -9.86
CA HIS A 96 16.98 6.64 -10.04
C HIS A 96 15.58 6.62 -9.45
N GLY A 97 14.59 6.22 -10.25
CA GLY A 97 13.22 6.01 -9.78
C GLY A 97 13.19 4.97 -8.65
N PHE A 98 12.44 5.25 -7.60
CA PHE A 98 12.36 4.41 -6.42
C PHE A 98 10.91 4.23 -6.02
N HIS A 99 10.43 2.99 -6.16
CA HIS A 99 9.01 2.70 -6.05
C HIS A 99 8.74 1.51 -5.14
N LEU A 100 7.57 1.52 -4.51
CA LEU A 100 6.98 0.34 -3.90
C LEU A 100 6.04 -0.33 -4.91
N HIS A 101 6.34 -1.57 -5.27
CA HIS A 101 5.58 -2.38 -6.20
C HIS A 101 4.54 -3.23 -5.50
N GLU A 102 3.50 -3.62 -6.24
CA GLU A 102 2.30 -4.25 -5.68
C GLU A 102 2.58 -5.59 -5.00
N PHE A 103 3.40 -6.45 -5.61
CA PHE A 103 3.62 -7.81 -5.15
C PHE A 103 5.03 -8.01 -4.58
N GLY A 104 5.12 -8.76 -3.48
CA GLY A 104 6.37 -9.35 -3.00
C GLY A 104 6.75 -10.64 -3.74
N ASP A 105 6.42 -10.73 -5.03
CA ASP A 105 6.76 -11.89 -5.86
C ASP A 105 8.08 -11.63 -6.60
N THR A 106 9.11 -12.40 -6.26
CA THR A 106 10.44 -12.34 -6.89
C THR A 106 10.79 -13.62 -7.66
N THR A 107 9.79 -14.43 -8.03
CA THR A 107 9.99 -15.71 -8.74
C THR A 107 10.55 -15.53 -10.15
N ASN A 108 10.25 -14.39 -10.80
CA ASN A 108 10.84 -13.98 -12.07
C ASN A 108 11.67 -12.70 -11.91
N GLY A 109 12.51 -12.69 -10.86
CA GLY A 109 13.28 -11.51 -10.48
C GLY A 109 12.39 -10.32 -10.15
N CYS A 110 12.86 -9.11 -10.43
CA CYS A 110 12.10 -7.90 -10.11
C CYS A 110 10.90 -7.67 -11.04
N ILE A 111 10.75 -8.43 -12.13
CA ILE A 111 9.63 -8.28 -13.05
C ILE A 111 8.33 -8.76 -12.40
N SER A 112 8.38 -9.85 -11.62
CA SER A 112 7.19 -10.43 -10.97
C SER A 112 6.63 -9.57 -9.83
N THR A 113 7.32 -8.50 -9.40
CA THR A 113 6.78 -7.57 -8.39
C THR A 113 5.56 -6.78 -8.90
N GLY A 114 5.26 -6.84 -10.21
CA GLY A 114 4.07 -6.23 -10.78
C GLY A 114 4.21 -4.72 -11.02
N PRO A 115 3.10 -3.97 -11.12
CA PRO A 115 3.11 -2.51 -11.26
C PRO A 115 3.45 -1.82 -9.91
N HIS A 116 3.47 -0.48 -9.91
CA HIS A 116 3.54 0.28 -8.67
C HIS A 116 2.31 -0.02 -7.80
N PHE A 117 2.47 0.00 -6.48
CA PHE A 117 1.35 -0.20 -5.57
C PHE A 117 0.35 0.95 -5.68
N ASN A 118 -0.87 0.63 -6.14
CA ASN A 118 -1.88 1.64 -6.49
C ASN A 118 -3.29 1.25 -5.97
N PRO A 119 -3.53 1.30 -4.65
CA PRO A 119 -4.82 0.92 -4.07
C PRO A 119 -5.96 1.89 -4.46
N ASN A 120 -5.63 3.12 -4.87
CA ASN A 120 -6.59 4.17 -5.20
C ASN A 120 -6.88 4.28 -6.71
N ASN A 121 -6.21 3.45 -7.53
CA ASN A 121 -6.35 3.45 -8.99
C ASN A 121 -6.16 4.84 -9.64
N LEU A 122 -5.12 5.55 -9.19
CA LEU A 122 -4.72 6.85 -9.72
C LEU A 122 -3.66 6.68 -10.82
N THR A 123 -3.30 7.76 -11.52
CA THR A 123 -2.11 7.78 -12.39
C THR A 123 -0.86 8.01 -11.56
N HIS A 124 0.30 7.67 -12.13
CA HIS A 124 1.61 7.93 -11.54
C HIS A 124 1.87 9.45 -11.37
N GLY A 125 2.61 9.82 -10.33
CA GLY A 125 3.00 11.21 -10.04
C GLY A 125 4.13 11.33 -9.01
N ALA A 126 4.52 12.57 -8.66
CA ALA A 126 5.52 12.83 -7.64
C ALA A 126 5.00 12.53 -6.21
N PRO A 127 5.87 12.29 -5.22
CA PRO A 127 5.45 12.06 -3.83
C PRO A 127 4.55 13.16 -3.24
N GLU A 128 4.78 14.40 -3.62
CA GLU A 128 4.03 15.57 -3.18
C GLU A 128 2.72 15.80 -3.93
N ASP A 129 2.48 15.09 -5.04
CA ASP A 129 1.29 15.28 -5.86
C ASP A 129 0.07 14.58 -5.23
N GLU A 130 -1.12 15.19 -5.35
CA GLU A 130 -2.39 14.57 -4.92
C GLU A 130 -2.75 13.35 -5.79
N VAL A 131 -2.41 13.42 -7.09
CA VAL A 131 -2.63 12.36 -8.06
C VAL A 131 -1.32 11.60 -8.24
N ARG A 132 -1.22 10.47 -7.54
CA ARG A 132 -0.07 9.56 -7.58
C ARG A 132 -0.50 8.16 -7.21
N HIS A 133 0.31 7.15 -7.56
CA HIS A 133 0.21 5.86 -6.90
C HIS A 133 0.72 5.97 -5.46
N ALA A 134 0.22 5.10 -4.57
CA ALA A 134 0.71 5.02 -3.20
C ALA A 134 2.19 4.60 -3.15
N GLY A 135 2.64 3.81 -4.13
CA GLY A 135 4.02 3.35 -4.23
C GLY A 135 5.01 4.33 -4.88
N ASP A 136 4.57 5.51 -5.33
CA ASP A 136 5.44 6.46 -6.04
C ASP A 136 6.30 7.27 -5.05
N LEU A 137 7.52 6.86 -4.76
CA LEU A 137 8.40 7.58 -3.81
C LEU A 137 9.41 8.51 -4.50
N GLY A 138 9.24 8.73 -5.81
CA GLY A 138 10.04 9.63 -6.63
C GLY A 138 11.44 9.08 -6.89
N ASN A 139 12.43 9.96 -6.84
CA ASN A 139 13.82 9.60 -7.15
C ASN A 139 14.70 9.57 -5.90
N ILE A 140 15.67 8.64 -5.89
CA ILE A 140 16.87 8.73 -5.05
C ILE A 140 18.07 9.15 -5.90
N VAL A 141 19.07 9.76 -5.27
CA VAL A 141 20.26 10.28 -5.97
C VAL A 141 21.49 9.47 -5.60
N ALA A 142 22.09 8.82 -6.58
CA ALA A 142 23.38 8.16 -6.43
C ALA A 142 24.53 9.15 -6.70
N ASN A 143 25.53 9.15 -5.81
CA ASN A 143 26.75 9.95 -5.95
C ASN A 143 27.73 9.37 -6.99
N ALA A 144 28.90 9.99 -7.13
CA ALA A 144 29.93 9.58 -8.08
C ALA A 144 30.49 8.17 -7.81
N GLU A 145 30.39 7.71 -6.56
CA GLU A 145 30.78 6.37 -6.11
C GLU A 145 29.66 5.33 -6.30
N GLY A 146 28.52 5.72 -6.88
CA GLY A 146 27.38 4.85 -7.11
C GLY A 146 26.58 4.51 -5.85
N VAL A 147 26.61 5.40 -4.85
CA VAL A 147 25.92 5.24 -3.56
C VAL A 147 24.78 6.24 -3.46
N ALA A 148 23.57 5.74 -3.23
CA ALA A 148 22.40 6.54 -2.90
C ALA A 148 22.02 6.33 -1.43
N GLU A 149 22.00 7.42 -0.66
CA GLU A 149 21.51 7.47 0.72
C GLU A 149 20.40 8.51 0.82
N ALA A 150 19.22 8.12 1.30
CA ALA A 150 18.06 9.00 1.39
C ALA A 150 17.20 8.66 2.62
N THR A 151 16.52 9.66 3.15
CA THR A 151 15.44 9.51 4.13
C THR A 151 14.18 10.12 3.54
N ILE A 152 13.14 9.29 3.36
CA ILE A 152 11.85 9.66 2.79
C ILE A 152 10.80 9.53 3.90
N VAL A 153 9.85 10.45 3.98
CA VAL A 153 8.70 10.35 4.88
C VAL A 153 7.44 10.40 4.02
N ASP A 154 6.62 9.36 4.07
CA ASP A 154 5.46 9.20 3.19
C ASP A 154 4.21 8.73 3.97
N THR A 155 3.04 9.18 3.55
CA THR A 155 1.75 8.94 4.24
C THR A 155 0.89 7.86 3.57
N GLN A 156 1.31 7.29 2.45
CA GLN A 156 0.54 6.33 1.65
C GLN A 156 1.06 4.88 1.74
N ILE A 157 2.17 4.66 2.44
CA ILE A 157 2.81 3.34 2.61
C ILE A 157 2.81 2.85 4.08
N PRO A 158 1.64 2.63 4.69
CA PRO A 158 1.56 2.21 6.09
C PRO A 158 2.11 0.79 6.28
N LEU A 159 2.58 0.48 7.50
CA LEU A 159 3.01 -0.87 7.89
C LEU A 159 1.86 -1.74 8.43
N SER A 160 0.66 -1.17 8.60
CA SER A 160 -0.54 -1.86 9.07
C SER A 160 -1.79 -1.46 8.28
N GLY A 161 -2.90 -2.16 8.54
CA GLY A 161 -4.19 -1.87 7.92
C GLY A 161 -4.34 -2.39 6.49
N PRO A 162 -5.45 -2.01 5.80
CA PRO A 162 -5.79 -2.54 4.48
C PRO A 162 -4.75 -2.26 3.39
N ASN A 163 -4.04 -1.13 3.50
CA ASN A 163 -3.02 -0.71 2.55
C ASN A 163 -1.60 -1.02 3.05
N SER A 164 -1.44 -1.96 4.00
CA SER A 164 -0.11 -2.32 4.50
C SER A 164 0.83 -2.70 3.36
N VAL A 165 2.07 -2.22 3.46
CA VAL A 165 3.14 -2.53 2.50
C VAL A 165 3.99 -3.73 2.90
N VAL A 166 3.75 -4.33 4.06
CA VAL A 166 4.41 -5.57 4.46
C VAL A 166 4.03 -6.69 3.48
N GLY A 167 5.03 -7.40 2.96
CA GLY A 167 4.85 -8.42 1.92
C GLY A 167 4.80 -7.88 0.48
N ARG A 168 4.91 -6.56 0.28
CA ARG A 168 5.13 -5.93 -1.04
C ARG A 168 6.63 -5.82 -1.32
N ALA A 169 7.04 -5.17 -2.41
CA ALA A 169 8.47 -5.04 -2.74
C ALA A 169 8.89 -3.61 -3.05
N PHE A 170 10.05 -3.19 -2.55
CA PHE A 170 10.74 -2.02 -3.08
C PHE A 170 11.47 -2.37 -4.37
N VAL A 171 11.55 -1.42 -5.30
CA VAL A 171 12.31 -1.52 -6.54
C VAL A 171 13.06 -0.20 -6.76
N VAL A 172 14.35 -0.31 -7.07
CA VAL A 172 15.14 0.80 -7.62
C VAL A 172 15.28 0.61 -9.13
N HIS A 173 15.01 1.67 -9.87
CA HIS A 173 14.94 1.67 -11.33
C HIS A 173 16.23 2.17 -11.98
N GLU A 174 16.39 1.88 -13.26
CA GLU A 174 17.57 2.21 -14.05
C GLU A 174 17.70 3.70 -14.36
N LEU A 175 16.58 4.36 -14.66
CA LEU A 175 16.53 5.74 -15.09
C LEU A 175 15.84 6.63 -14.04
N GLU A 176 15.95 7.93 -14.27
CA GLU A 176 15.14 8.93 -13.59
C GLU A 176 13.65 8.66 -13.81
N ASP A 177 12.90 8.73 -12.72
CA ASP A 177 11.45 8.85 -12.74
C ASP A 177 11.07 10.30 -13.12
N ASP A 178 10.33 10.47 -14.22
CA ASP A 178 9.84 11.75 -14.72
C ASP A 178 8.66 12.35 -13.93
N LEU A 179 8.22 11.66 -12.88
CA LEU A 179 7.18 12.07 -11.93
C LEU A 179 5.82 12.33 -12.60
N GLY A 180 5.55 11.65 -13.72
CA GLY A 180 4.34 11.84 -14.53
C GLY A 180 4.38 13.09 -15.41
N LYS A 181 5.52 13.80 -15.47
CA LYS A 181 5.66 15.13 -16.08
C LYS A 181 6.50 15.10 -17.36
N GLY A 182 7.01 13.94 -17.78
CA GLY A 182 7.89 13.79 -18.94
C GLY A 182 7.19 13.80 -20.31
N GLY A 183 5.86 13.66 -20.36
CA GLY A 183 5.10 13.64 -21.62
C GLY A 183 5.30 12.38 -22.49
N HIS A 184 5.93 11.34 -21.94
CA HIS A 184 6.05 10.02 -22.57
C HIS A 184 4.77 9.19 -22.30
N GLU A 185 4.48 8.20 -23.15
CA GLU A 185 3.31 7.33 -22.97
C GLU A 185 3.34 6.53 -21.65
N LEU A 186 4.54 6.33 -21.10
CA LEU A 186 4.78 5.66 -19.81
C LEU A 186 4.92 6.62 -18.62
N SER A 187 4.88 7.94 -18.84
CA SER A 187 5.02 8.91 -17.73
C SER A 187 3.93 8.70 -16.69
N LEU A 188 2.66 8.62 -17.11
CA LEU A 188 1.51 8.46 -16.20
C LEU A 188 1.32 7.04 -15.64
N SER A 189 2.22 6.10 -15.93
CA SER A 189 2.17 4.72 -15.43
C SER A 189 3.40 4.29 -14.65
N THR A 190 4.60 4.58 -15.15
CA THR A 190 5.86 4.13 -14.54
C THR A 190 6.87 5.25 -14.36
N GLY A 191 6.48 6.51 -14.60
CA GLY A 191 7.41 7.63 -14.61
C GLY A 191 8.50 7.51 -15.67
N ASN A 192 8.30 6.62 -16.66
CA ASN A 192 9.32 6.26 -17.64
C ASN A 192 10.70 5.84 -17.05
N ALA A 193 10.74 5.31 -15.82
CA ALA A 193 11.98 5.03 -15.09
C ALA A 193 12.80 3.81 -15.61
N GLY A 194 12.35 3.12 -16.66
CA GLY A 194 13.10 2.05 -17.30
C GLY A 194 13.22 0.76 -16.48
N GLY A 195 14.38 0.09 -16.59
CA GLY A 195 14.64 -1.24 -16.01
C GLY A 195 14.56 -1.30 -14.48
N ARG A 196 14.40 -2.51 -13.93
CA ARG A 196 14.33 -2.76 -12.48
C ARG A 196 15.66 -3.35 -12.01
N LEU A 197 16.53 -2.51 -11.45
CA LEU A 197 17.92 -2.87 -11.15
C LEU A 197 18.05 -3.82 -9.96
N ALA A 198 17.31 -3.55 -8.89
CA ALA A 198 17.25 -4.38 -7.69
C ALA A 198 15.90 -4.22 -6.99
N CYS A 199 15.49 -5.25 -6.27
CA CYS A 199 14.23 -5.27 -5.54
C CYS A 199 14.34 -6.13 -4.28
N GLY A 200 13.42 -5.90 -3.34
CA GLY A 200 13.39 -6.64 -2.08
C GLY A 200 12.02 -6.61 -1.46
N VAL A 201 11.57 -7.77 -0.97
CA VAL A 201 10.30 -7.90 -0.26
C VAL A 201 10.39 -7.20 1.10
N VAL A 202 9.37 -6.44 1.46
CA VAL A 202 9.23 -5.78 2.75
C VAL A 202 8.86 -6.82 3.80
N GLY A 203 9.83 -7.18 4.64
CA GLY A 203 9.66 -8.09 5.78
C GLY A 203 9.62 -7.33 7.10
N LEU A 204 8.92 -7.89 8.10
CA LEU A 204 8.97 -7.37 9.47
C LEU A 204 10.38 -7.52 10.05
N THR A 205 10.79 -6.58 10.88
CA THR A 205 12.06 -6.64 11.63
C THR A 205 11.82 -6.28 13.10
N PRO A 206 12.60 -6.83 14.06
CA PRO A 206 12.45 -6.49 15.47
C PRO A 206 12.61 -4.99 15.77
N LEU A 207 11.94 -4.56 16.85
CA LEU A 207 12.09 -3.24 17.45
C LEU A 207 13.50 -3.01 18.00
#